data_AF-A0AAE5H7Q3-F1
#
_entry.id   AF-A0AAE5H7Q3-F1
#
_cell.length_a   1.000
_cell.length_b   1.000
_cell.length_c   1.000
_cell.angle_alpha   90.00
_cell.angle_beta   90.00
_cell.angle_gamma   90.00
#
_symmetry.space_group_name_H-M   'P 1'
#
loop_
_entity.id
_entity.type
_entity.pdbx_description
1 polymer ?
#
loop_
_entity_poly.entity_id
_entity_poly.type
_entity_poly.pdbx_seq_one_letter_code
_entity_poly.pdbx_strand_id
1 'polypeptide(L)' 'MTLREIILKLLGREPKKEYQSLRDQRLYIRVTEDEKEIIEKLARCQCLDTSNFVRWLIFGKYIDDFIK' A
#
# COMPACT_ATOMS: atom_id res chain seq x y z
N MET A 1 -19.69 12.64 -6.45
CA MET A 1 -20.41 11.37 -6.61
C MET A 1 -21.30 11.45 -7.83
N THR A 2 -21.19 10.48 -8.74
CA THR A 2 -22.03 10.40 -9.94
C THR A 2 -23.29 9.57 -9.68
N LEU A 3 -24.37 9.80 -10.45
CA LEU A 3 -25.65 9.09 -10.31
C LEU A 3 -25.48 7.55 -10.32
N ARG A 4 -24.49 7.08 -11.07
CA ARG A 4 -24.11 5.67 -11.20
C ARG A 4 -23.63 5.05 -9.88
N GLU A 5 -22.89 5.80 -9.07
CA GLU A 5 -22.36 5.33 -7.78
C GLU A 5 -23.46 5.17 -6.73
N ILE A 6 -24.46 6.05 -6.75
CA ILE A 6 -25.62 6.01 -5.87
C ILE A 6 -26.48 4.76 -6.17
N ILE A 7 -26.71 4.47 -7.45
CA ILE A 7 -27.46 3.29 -7.90
C ILE A 7 -26.74 1.98 -7.51
N LEU A 8 -25.41 1.93 -7.64
CA LEU A 8 -24.62 0.76 -7.25
C LEU A 8 -24.65 0.48 -5.74
N LYS A 9 -24.57 1.53 -4.91
CA LYS A 9 -24.72 1.41 -3.45
C LYS A 9 -26.11 0.94 -3.04
N LEU A 10 -27.18 1.44 -3.66
CA LEU A 10 -28.56 1.05 -3.38
C LEU A 10 -28.87 -0.40 -3.79
N LEU A 11 -28.19 -0.95 -4.80
CA LEU A 11 -28.35 -2.33 -5.27
C LEU A 11 -27.53 -3.36 -4.47
N GLY A 12 -26.87 -2.97 -3.38
CA GLY A 12 -26.07 -3.88 -2.54
C GLY A 12 -24.84 -4.47 -3.24
N ARG A 13 -24.50 -3.97 -4.43
CA ARG A 13 -23.25 -4.29 -5.13
C ARG A 13 -22.21 -3.28 -4.70
N GLU A 14 -21.70 -3.43 -3.48
CA GLU A 14 -20.43 -2.79 -3.17
C GLU A 14 -19.43 -3.24 -4.25
N PRO A 15 -18.69 -2.31 -4.87
CA PRO A 15 -17.66 -2.68 -5.82
C PRO A 15 -16.72 -3.63 -5.07
N LYS A 16 -16.71 -4.90 -5.45
CA LYS A 16 -15.77 -5.87 -4.89
C LYS A 16 -14.40 -5.26 -5.12
N LYS A 17 -13.69 -4.95 -4.03
CA LYS A 17 -12.25 -4.67 -4.10
C LYS A 17 -11.62 -5.97 -4.57
N GLU A 18 -11.52 -6.14 -5.88
CA GLU A 18 -10.81 -7.25 -6.46
C GLU A 18 -9.36 -7.10 -6.00
N TYR A 19 -8.86 -8.10 -5.28
CA TYR A 19 -7.47 -8.13 -4.86
C TYR A 19 -6.60 -8.30 -6.10
N GLN A 20 -6.18 -7.18 -6.69
CA GLN A 20 -5.15 -7.18 -7.70
C GLN A 20 -3.81 -7.25 -6.98
N SER A 21 -3.19 -8.42 -7.04
CA SER A 21 -1.87 -8.64 -6.49
C SER A 21 -0.85 -7.83 -7.30
N LEU A 22 -0.45 -6.65 -6.80
CA LEU A 22 0.66 -5.86 -7.35
C LEU A 22 2.05 -6.50 -7.12
N ARG A 23 2.12 -7.80 -6.76
CA ARG A 23 3.37 -8.53 -6.52
C ARG A 23 4.21 -8.70 -7.79
N ASP A 24 3.57 -8.65 -8.94
CA ASP A 24 4.18 -8.65 -10.26
C ASP A 24 4.90 -7.32 -10.58
N GLN A 25 4.53 -6.23 -9.91
CA GLN A 25 5.20 -4.93 -10.05
C GLN A 25 6.35 -4.78 -9.07
N ARG A 26 7.57 -4.60 -9.59
CA ARG A 26 8.77 -4.36 -8.79
C ARG A 26 8.93 -2.86 -8.52
N LEU A 27 9.02 -2.50 -7.24
CA LEU A 27 9.41 -1.17 -6.80
C LEU A 27 10.92 -1.14 -6.60
N TYR A 28 11.61 -0.32 -7.39
CA TYR A 28 13.03 -0.04 -7.23
C TYR A 28 13.19 1.34 -6.60
N ILE A 29 13.90 1.39 -5.47
CA ILE A 29 14.11 2.61 -4.70
C ILE A 29 15.60 2.89 -4.69
N ARG A 30 15.98 4.11 -5.07
CA ARG A 30 17.36 4.56 -4.94
C ARG A 30 17.55 5.09 -3.52
N VAL A 31 18.54 4.53 -2.84
CA VAL A 31 18.92 4.89 -1.47
C VAL A 31 20.44 4.93 -1.38
N THR A 32 20.96 5.69 -0.43
CA THR A 32 22.36 5.58 -0.01
C THR A 32 22.58 4.30 0.82
N GLU A 33 23.83 3.94 1.08
CA GLU A 33 24.14 2.79 1.96
C GLU A 33 23.65 3.02 3.41
N ASP A 34 23.79 4.25 3.93
CA ASP A 34 23.31 4.60 5.27
C ASP A 34 21.78 4.47 5.36
N GLU A 35 21.06 4.97 4.35
CA GLU A 35 19.60 4.86 4.27
C GLU A 35 19.17 3.39 4.19
N LYS A 36 19.88 2.59 3.38
CA LYS A 36 19.61 1.15 3.26
C LYS A 36 19.79 0.43 4.60
N GLU A 37 20.87 0.72 5.32
CA GLU A 37 21.13 0.12 6.63
C GLU A 37 20.02 0.47 7.64
N ILE A 38 19.59 1.74 7.66
CA ILE A 38 18.49 2.19 8.51
C ILE A 38 17.19 1.45 8.15
N ILE A 39 16.86 1.36 6.87
CA ILE A 39 15.66 0.65 6.39
C ILE A 39 15.68 -0.81 6.83
N GLU A 40 16.82 -1.51 6.69
CA GLU A 40 16.95 -2.91 7.10
C GLU A 40 16.80 -3.09 8.61
N LYS A 41 17.39 -2.19 9.42
CA LYS A 41 17.24 -2.21 10.87
C LYS A 41 15.78 -2.00 11.28
N LEU A 42 15.11 -1.01 10.69
CA LEU A 42 13.69 -0.73 10.97
C LEU A 42 12.79 -1.90 10.56
N ALA A 43 13.03 -2.51 9.42
CA ALA A 43 12.29 -3.69 8.97
C ALA A 43 12.42 -4.84 9.99
N ARG A 44 13.64 -5.11 10.48
CA ARG A 44 13.89 -6.12 11.53
C ARG A 44 13.16 -5.80 12.83
N CYS A 45 13.17 -4.54 13.27
CA CYS A 45 12.44 -4.12 14.47
C CYS A 45 10.93 -4.38 14.38
N GLN A 46 10.37 -4.36 13.17
CA GLN A 46 8.96 -4.64 12.90
C GLN A 46 8.68 -6.10 12.53
N CYS A 47 9.68 -6.99 12.60
CA CYS A 47 9.59 -8.39 12.18
C CYS A 47 9.13 -8.56 10.72
N LEU A 48 9.53 -7.66 9.83
CA LEU A 48 9.21 -7.68 8.39
C LEU A 48 10.50 -7.80 7.57
N ASP A 49 10.41 -8.38 6.36
CA ASP A 49 11.44 -8.17 5.34
C ASP A 49 11.37 -6.75 4.78
N THR A 50 12.47 -6.27 4.22
CA THR A 50 12.59 -4.91 3.66
C THR A 50 11.49 -4.58 2.65
N SER A 51 11.10 -5.53 1.80
CA SER A 51 10.10 -5.29 0.76
C SER A 51 8.71 -5.09 1.39
N ASN A 52 8.34 -5.94 2.35
CA ASN A 52 7.07 -5.81 3.07
C ASN A 52 7.05 -4.60 4.00
N PHE A 53 8.16 -4.26 4.65
CA PHE A 53 8.29 -3.06 5.46
C PHE A 53 8.03 -1.79 4.64
N VAL A 54 8.69 -1.67 3.48
CA VAL A 54 8.51 -0.50 2.61
C VAL A 54 7.09 -0.42 2.06
N ARG A 55 6.49 -1.54 1.63
CA ARG A 55 5.07 -1.56 1.22
C ARG A 55 4.17 -1.10 2.35
N TRP A 56 4.33 -1.67 3.55
CA TRP A 56 3.55 -1.31 4.72
C TRP A 56 3.67 0.18 5.03
N LEU A 57 4.87 0.75 4.95
CA LEU A 57 5.10 2.18 5.18
C LEU A 57 4.42 3.05 4.12
N ILE A 58 4.41 2.65 2.84
CA ILE A 58 3.70 3.37 1.78
C ILE A 58 2.18 3.33 2.03
N PHE A 59 1.63 2.15 2.30
CA PHE A 59 0.20 1.98 2.51
C PHE A 59 -0.27 2.67 3.78
N GLY A 60 0.42 2.48 4.90
CA GLY A 60 0.02 3.07 6.19
C GLY A 60 0.25 4.57 6.29
N LYS A 61 1.20 5.15 5.53
CA LYS A 61 1.49 6.59 5.60
C LYS A 61 0.84 7.42 4.50
N TYR A 62 0.54 6.84 3.34
CA TYR A 62 0.01 7.61 2.21
C TYR A 62 -1.38 7.16 1.77
N ILE A 63 -1.74 5.88 1.87
CA ILE A 63 -3.05 5.46 1.37
C ILE A 63 -4.16 5.83 2.36
N ASP A 64 -3.92 5.65 3.66
CA ASP A 64 -4.89 6.07 4.69
C ASP A 64 -5.05 7.59 4.77
N ASP A 65 -4.00 8.35 4.44
CA ASP A 65 -4.03 9.82 4.44
C ASP A 65 -4.65 10.42 3.17
N PHE A 66 -4.56 9.76 2.01
CA PHE A 66 -5.03 10.29 0.72
C PHE A 66 -6.39 9.75 0.28
N ILE A 67 -6.83 8.58 0.77
CA ILE A 67 -8.14 8.01 0.43
C ILE A 67 -9.09 8.18 1.63
N LYS A 68 -9.78 9.33 1.68
CA LYS A 68 -10.96 9.55 2.55
C LYS A 68 -12.26 9.33 1.80
#